data_AF-A0A1R4IC24-F1
#
_entry.id   AF-A0A1R4IC24-F1
#
_cell.length_a   1.000
_cell.length_b   1.000
_cell.length_c   1.000
_cell.angle_alpha   90.00
_cell.angle_beta   90.00
_cell.angle_gamma   90.00
#
_symmetry.space_group_name_H-M   'P 1'
#
loop_
_entity.id
_entity.type
_entity.pdbx_description
1 polymer ?
#
loop_
_entity_poly.entity_id
_entity_poly.type
_entity_poly.pdbx_seq_one_letter_code
_entity_poly.pdbx_strand_id
1 'polypeptide(L)'
;MQHLLGDIITVGTAAMLCGCSSYDDMGDFALVRDDWFKTFLALPWGIPSHDTINREFAVMDPPKFEKCFRNWMDSVLSDTKGQLIRIDEKTIRGAKSHGGRSPSMW
;
A
#
# COMPACT_ATOMS: atom_id res chain seq x y z
N MET A 1 8.54 24.70 1.36
CA MET A 1 8.56 23.87 0.14
C MET A 1 7.34 22.97 0.21
N GLN A 2 6.56 22.84 -0.86
CA GLN A 2 5.29 22.11 -0.85
C GLN A 2 5.40 20.92 -1.81
N HIS A 3 5.39 19.71 -1.26
CA HIS A 3 5.23 18.50 -2.06
C HIS A 3 3.82 18.46 -2.67
N LEU A 4 3.67 17.81 -3.81
CA LEU A 4 2.35 17.62 -4.40
C LEU A 4 1.54 16.69 -3.50
N LEU A 5 0.30 17.06 -3.20
CA LEU A 5 -0.59 16.23 -2.36
C LEU A 5 -0.78 14.83 -2.97
N GLY A 6 -0.85 14.75 -4.30
CA GLY A 6 -0.90 13.48 -5.02
C GLY A 6 0.30 12.58 -4.73
N ASP A 7 1.52 13.13 -4.82
CA ASP A 7 2.76 12.38 -4.54
C ASP A 7 2.74 11.82 -3.10
N ILE A 8 2.32 12.63 -2.13
CA ILE A 8 2.28 12.25 -0.71
C ILE A 8 1.23 11.15 -0.47
N ILE A 9 0.03 11.29 -1.04
CA ILE A 9 -1.03 10.28 -0.93
C ILE A 9 -0.59 8.97 -1.58
N THR A 10 0.06 9.02 -2.75
CA THR A 10 0.55 7.82 -3.43
C THR A 10 1.64 7.13 -2.64
N VAL A 11 2.62 7.88 -2.12
CA VAL A 11 3.68 7.34 -1.26
C VAL A 11 3.09 6.70 0.01
N GLY A 12 2.19 7.41 0.71
CA GLY A 12 1.54 6.90 1.92
C GLY A 12 0.72 5.64 1.66
N THR A 13 -0.05 5.61 0.57
CA THR A 13 -0.85 4.44 0.19
C THR A 13 0.02 3.23 -0.15
N ALA A 14 1.10 3.43 -0.92
CA ALA A 14 2.03 2.36 -1.25
C ALA A 14 2.71 1.80 0.00
N ALA A 15 3.13 2.66 0.92
CA ALA A 15 3.73 2.24 2.19
C ALA A 15 2.74 1.43 3.05
N MET A 16 1.48 1.89 3.17
CA MET A 16 0.43 1.15 3.89
C MET A 16 0.17 -0.23 3.29
N LEU A 17 0.13 -0.34 1.97
CA LEU A 17 -0.03 -1.63 1.27
C LEU A 17 1.16 -2.58 1.47
N CYS A 18 2.36 -2.03 1.72
CA CYS A 18 3.55 -2.79 2.07
C CYS A 18 3.65 -3.11 3.58
N GLY A 19 2.67 -2.72 4.39
CA GLY A 19 2.62 -3.02 5.82
C GLY A 19 3.30 -1.99 6.71
N CYS A 20 3.69 -0.82 6.20
CA CYS A 20 4.19 0.29 7.03
C CYS A 20 3.06 0.80 7.94
N SER A 21 3.36 0.98 9.23
CA SER A 21 2.34 1.30 10.25
C SER A 21 2.53 2.67 10.90
N SER A 22 3.69 3.30 10.72
CA SER A 22 4.02 4.63 11.23
C SER A 22 4.46 5.58 10.12
N TYR A 23 4.39 6.88 10.36
CA TYR A 23 4.89 7.88 9.41
C TYR A 23 6.41 7.79 9.21
N ASP A 24 7.15 7.37 10.25
CA ASP A 24 8.58 7.08 10.16
C ASP A 24 8.83 5.93 9.18
N ASP A 25 8.11 4.81 9.33
CA ASP A 25 8.19 3.67 8.39
C ASP A 25 7.87 4.10 6.95
N MET A 26 6.88 4.97 6.77
CA MET A 26 6.50 5.48 5.44
C MET A 26 7.62 6.33 4.83
N GLY A 27 8.25 7.20 5.62
CA GLY A 27 9.37 8.02 5.18
C GLY A 27 10.57 7.17 4.78
N ASP A 28 10.94 6.19 5.61
CA ASP A 28 12.04 5.26 5.34
C ASP A 28 11.75 4.40 4.11
N PHE A 29 10.53 3.87 3.99
CA PHE A 29 10.09 3.14 2.80
C PHE A 29 10.23 3.98 1.52
N ALA A 30 9.80 5.25 1.58
CA ALA A 30 9.87 6.15 0.45
C ALA A 30 11.30 6.48 0.04
N LEU A 31 12.21 6.64 1.01
CA LEU A 31 13.64 6.84 0.75
C LEU A 31 14.29 5.60 0.12
N VAL A 32 13.99 4.41 0.64
CA VAL A 32 14.51 3.13 0.08
C VAL A 32 14.01 2.89 -1.35
N ARG A 33 12.83 3.42 -1.69
CA ARG A 33 12.17 3.24 -3.00
C ARG A 33 12.17 4.50 -3.86
N ASP A 34 13.03 5.48 -3.58
CA ASP A 34 13.07 6.78 -4.28
C ASP A 34 13.13 6.60 -5.81
N ASP A 35 14.06 5.78 -6.29
CA ASP A 35 14.20 5.49 -7.73
C ASP A 35 12.94 4.89 -8.35
N TRP A 36 12.22 4.04 -7.60
CA TRP A 36 10.96 3.44 -8.07
C TRP A 36 9.85 4.48 -8.15
N PHE A 37 9.70 5.33 -7.13
CA PHE A 37 8.71 6.40 -7.13
C PHE A 37 8.93 7.42 -8.25
N LYS A 38 10.19 7.76 -8.54
CA LYS A 38 10.56 8.64 -9.66
C LYS A 38 10.18 8.11 -11.04
N THR A 39 9.83 6.82 -11.18
CA THR A 39 9.39 6.26 -12.47
C THR A 39 7.97 6.71 -12.86
N PHE A 40 7.14 7.14 -11.91
CA PHE A 40 5.75 7.53 -12.17
C PHE A 40 5.26 8.76 -11.39
N LEU A 41 6.00 9.25 -10.39
CA LEU A 41 5.71 10.49 -9.67
C LEU A 41 6.60 11.64 -10.15
N ALA A 42 6.07 12.86 -10.05
CA ALA A 42 6.81 14.06 -10.46
C ALA A 42 7.90 14.44 -9.43
N LEU A 43 7.60 14.34 -8.13
CA LEU A 43 8.52 14.61 -7.02
C LEU A 43 9.37 15.88 -7.20
N PRO A 44 8.76 17.06 -7.44
CA PRO A 44 9.50 18.30 -7.71
C PRO A 44 10.46 18.71 -6.58
N TRP A 45 10.22 18.21 -5.37
CA TRP A 45 11.03 18.45 -4.17
C TRP A 45 11.61 17.15 -3.60
N GLY A 46 11.63 16.07 -4.37
CA GLY A 46 12.03 14.75 -3.93
C GLY A 46 11.01 14.06 -3.02
N ILE A 47 11.48 13.03 -2.31
CA ILE A 47 10.67 12.22 -1.40
C ILE A 47 10.22 13.05 -0.19
N PRO A 48 8.92 13.03 0.17
CA PRO A 48 8.46 13.69 1.38
C PRO A 48 9.01 12.99 2.63
N SER A 49 9.48 13.76 3.61
CA SER A 49 9.87 13.24 4.93
C SER A 49 8.68 12.74 5.75
N HIS A 50 8.93 11.95 6.80
CA HIS A 50 7.88 11.51 7.74
C HIS A 50 7.11 12.69 8.34
N ASP A 51 7.79 13.78 8.71
CA ASP A 51 7.15 15.01 9.20
C ASP A 51 6.22 15.66 8.16
N THR A 52 6.62 15.62 6.88
CA THR A 52 5.80 16.15 5.79
C THR A 52 4.57 15.29 5.58
N ILE A 53 4.73 13.97 5.55
CA ILE A 53 3.62 13.03 5.44
C ILE A 53 2.65 13.24 6.61
N ASN A 54 3.14 13.21 7.85
CA ASN A 54 2.32 13.43 9.04
C ASN A 54 1.57 14.76 8.99
N ARG A 55 2.25 15.86 8.63
CA ARG A 55 1.62 17.19 8.54
C ARG A 55 0.48 17.21 7.52
N GLU A 56 0.69 16.67 6.32
CA GLU A 56 -0.35 16.70 5.30
C GLU A 56 -1.53 15.81 5.69
N PHE A 57 -1.28 14.61 6.24
CA PHE A 57 -2.35 13.73 6.73
C PHE A 57 -3.08 14.29 7.96
N ALA A 58 -2.41 15.01 8.84
CA ALA A 58 -3.01 15.62 10.03
C ALA A 58 -3.97 16.79 9.70
N VAL A 59 -3.75 17.48 8.58
CA VAL A 59 -4.62 18.59 8.14
C VAL A 59 -5.83 18.07 7.34
N MET A 60 -5.78 16.84 6.82
CA MET A 60 -6.87 16.25 6.08
C MET A 60 -8.06 15.89 6.98
N ASP A 61 -9.27 16.20 6.51
CA ASP A 61 -10.53 15.77 7.11
C ASP A 61 -10.73 14.26 6.86
N PRO A 62 -10.68 13.40 7.90
CA PRO A 62 -10.65 11.95 7.68
C PRO A 62 -11.90 11.41 6.97
N PRO A 63 -13.14 11.79 7.34
CA PRO A 63 -14.34 11.39 6.59
C PRO A 63 -14.32 11.81 5.11
N LYS A 64 -13.86 13.02 4.79
CA LYS A 64 -13.74 13.46 3.39
C LYS A 64 -12.67 12.68 2.64
N PHE A 65 -11.52 12.45 3.28
CA PHE A 65 -10.45 11.66 2.69
C PHE A 65 -10.90 10.24 2.39
N GLU A 66 -11.55 9.56 3.35
CA GLU A 66 -12.09 8.20 3.15
C GLU A 66 -13.03 8.14 1.94
N LYS A 67 -13.95 9.11 1.83
CA LYS A 67 -14.88 9.18 0.71
C LYS A 67 -14.14 9.35 -0.63
N CYS A 68 -13.18 10.26 -0.69
CA CYS A 68 -12.39 10.50 -1.90
C CYS A 68 -11.55 9.26 -2.27
N PHE A 69 -10.91 8.64 -1.28
CA PHE A 69 -10.10 7.45 -1.45
C PHE A 69 -10.93 6.26 -1.95
N ARG A 70 -12.13 6.06 -1.39
CA ARG A 70 -13.08 5.03 -1.84
C ARG A 70 -13.50 5.26 -3.28
N ASN A 71 -13.89 6.48 -3.64
CA ASN A 71 -14.27 6.82 -5.01
C ASN A 71 -13.12 6.58 -6.00
N TRP A 72 -11.89 6.92 -5.61
CA TRP A 72 -10.70 6.65 -6.41
C TRP A 72 -10.49 5.15 -6.60
N MET A 73 -10.57 4.35 -5.53
CA MET A 73 -10.45 2.89 -5.60
C MET A 73 -11.55 2.26 -6.47
N ASP A 74 -12.80 2.73 -6.37
CA ASP A 74 -13.90 2.26 -7.19
C ASP A 74 -13.64 2.52 -8.69
N SER A 75 -13.09 3.69 -9.03
CA SER A 75 -12.67 4.02 -10.40
C SER A 75 -11.55 3.09 -10.90
N VAL A 76 -10.55 2.80 -10.06
CA VAL A 76 -9.47 1.88 -10.41
C VAL A 76 -10.01 0.47 -10.68
N LEU A 77 -10.94 0.00 -9.84
CA LEU A 77 -11.55 -1.32 -9.99
C LEU A 77 -12.44 -1.41 -11.25
N SER A 78 -13.18 -0.36 -11.59
CA SER A 78 -13.97 -0.32 -12.83
C SER A 78 -13.09 -0.38 -14.06
N ASP A 79 -11.97 0.35 -14.08
CA ASP A 79 -11.05 0.40 -15.20
C ASP A 79 -10.30 -0.94 -15.37
N THR A 80 -10.05 -1.63 -14.26
CA THR A 80 -9.42 -2.96 -14.23
C THR A 80 -10.42 -4.09 -14.54
N LYS A 81 -11.68 -3.78 -14.89
CA LYS A 81 -12.77 -4.75 -15.11
C LYS A 81 -12.97 -5.72 -13.95
N GLY A 82 -12.66 -5.29 -12.72
CA GLY A 82 -12.71 -6.15 -11.54
C GLY A 82 -11.73 -7.32 -11.57
N GLN A 83 -10.62 -7.25 -12.31
CA GLN A 83 -9.54 -8.23 -12.18
C GLN A 83 -9.00 -8.20 -10.75
N LEU A 84 -9.45 -9.16 -9.96
CA LEU A 84 -8.98 -9.36 -8.60
C LEU A 84 -7.58 -9.95 -8.65
N ILE A 85 -6.56 -9.11 -8.48
CA ILE A 85 -5.21 -9.58 -8.24
C ILE A 85 -5.15 -10.02 -6.78
N ARG A 86 -4.92 -11.32 -6.54
CA ARG A 86 -4.60 -11.81 -5.20
C ARG A 86 -3.21 -11.28 -4.83
N ILE A 87 -3.18 -10.16 -4.12
CA ILE A 87 -1.99 -9.65 -3.44
C ILE A 87 -1.87 -10.47 -2.15
N ASP A 88 -1.39 -11.70 -2.28
CA ASP A 88 -1.27 -12.62 -1.15
C ASP A 88 0.02 -12.30 -0.37
N GLU A 89 -0.13 -11.81 0.87
CA GLU A 89 0.97 -11.61 1.81
C GLU A 89 1.41 -12.90 2.52
N LYS A 90 0.76 -14.04 2.24
CA LYS A 90 1.16 -15.34 2.80
C LYS A 90 1.18 -16.39 1.71
N THR A 91 2.38 -16.69 1.19
CA THR A 91 2.58 -18.03 0.62
C THR A 91 2.19 -19.05 1.71
N ILE A 92 1.08 -19.77 1.51
CA ILE A 92 0.72 -20.95 2.31
C ILE A 92 1.78 -22.02 2.02
N ARG A 93 2.96 -21.89 2.63
CA ARG A 93 3.93 -22.97 2.80
C ARG A 93 3.37 -23.89 3.88
N GLY A 94 2.56 -24.87 3.50
CA GLY A 94 2.11 -25.87 4.48
C GLY A 94 0.92 -26.76 4.15
N ALA A 95 0.56 -27.00 2.89
CA ALA A 95 -0.41 -28.06 2.55
C ALA A 95 0.30 -29.25 1.88
N LYS A 96 1.17 -29.93 2.63
CA LYS A 96 1.54 -31.32 2.32
C LYS A 96 1.57 -32.15 3.60
N SER A 97 0.51 -32.92 3.79
CA SER A 97 0.61 -34.27 4.33
C SER A 97 -0.56 -35.08 3.76
N HIS A 98 -0.25 -35.85 2.72
CA HIS A 98 -0.96 -37.08 2.39
C HIS A 98 -1.03 -37.96 3.65
N GLY A 99 -2.19 -38.01 4.29
CA GLY A 99 -2.52 -39.02 5.29
C GLY A 99 -3.62 -39.92 4.73
N GLY A 100 -3.25 -40.80 3.80
CA GLY A 100 -4.14 -41.87 3.34
C GLY A 100 -4.52 -42.76 4.53
N ARG A 101 -5.81 -43.13 4.61
CA ARG A 101 -6.34 -44.08 5.59
C ARG A 101 -5.50 -45.35 5.58
N SER A 102 -4.97 -45.79 6.73
CA SER A 102 -4.57 -47.19 6.88
C SER A 102 -5.81 -48.04 7.14
N PRO A 103 -6.04 -49.12 6.38
CA PRO A 103 -7.05 -50.12 6.73
C PRO A 103 -6.63 -50.91 7.98
N SER A 104 -7.64 -51.37 8.71
CA SER A 104 -7.58 -52.26 9.89
C SER A 104 -6.78 -53.56 9.66
N MET A 105 -5.97 -53.98 10.65
CA MET A 105 -5.89 -55.38 11.08
C MET A 105 -5.12 -55.53 12.41
N TRP A 106 -5.82 -56.11 13.40
CA TRP A 106 -5.41 -56.56 14.75
C TRP A 106 -5.06 -55.50 15.80
#